data_AF-A0A661D8E9-F1
#
_entry.id   AF-A0A661D8E9-F1
#
_cell.length_a   1.000
_cell.length_b   1.000
_cell.length_c   1.000
_cell.angle_alpha   90.00
_cell.angle_beta   90.00
_cell.angle_gamma   90.00
#
_symmetry.space_group_name_H-M   'P 1'
#
loop_
_entity.id
_entity.type
_entity.pdbx_description
1 polymer ?
#
loop_
_entity_poly.entity_id
_entity_poly.type
_entity_poly.pdbx_seq_one_letter_code
_entity_poly.pdbx_strand_id
1 'polypeptide(L)'
;NLLMFHPGEGIPQLPGRLYNVDASNDNDGEPVEAMVERTDWTIGGESAVWDNVLIRSIYPTITGLQGDIINVQVAGTSIPGQPIPWSTPQPFTIGVDTLESLKIDAMSYGRYLNIRFSSTGGAPWEIHRIGIEYVPETKF
;
A
#
# COMPACT_ATOMS: atom_id res chain seq x y z
N ASN A 1 7.64 8.97 -63.09
CA ASN A 1 7.04 10.03 -62.26
C ASN A 1 7.29 9.74 -60.80
N LEU A 2 8.40 10.30 -60.29
CA LEU A 2 8.76 10.26 -58.87
C LEU A 2 7.99 11.40 -58.20
N LEU A 3 7.02 11.08 -57.34
CA LEU A 3 6.24 12.07 -56.60
C LEU A 3 7.14 12.73 -55.54
N MET A 4 7.45 14.01 -55.75
CA MET A 4 8.23 14.86 -54.87
C MET A 4 7.29 15.51 -53.84
N PHE A 5 7.43 15.17 -52.56
CA PHE A 5 6.65 15.78 -51.48
C PHE A 5 7.19 17.19 -51.16
N HIS A 6 6.29 18.16 -51.02
CA HIS A 6 6.62 19.51 -50.60
C HIS A 6 6.92 19.55 -49.08
N PRO A 7 7.95 20.28 -48.64
CA PRO A 7 8.28 20.41 -47.23
C PRO A 7 7.28 21.38 -46.58
N GLY A 8 6.30 20.85 -45.84
CA GLY A 8 5.33 21.67 -45.13
C GLY A 8 4.03 20.95 -44.75
N GLU A 9 3.70 19.83 -45.41
CA GLU A 9 2.55 19.03 -45.02
C GLU A 9 2.94 17.98 -43.98
N GLY A 10 2.38 18.12 -42.78
CA GLY A 10 2.57 17.17 -41.69
C GLY A 10 2.24 15.75 -42.14
N ILE A 11 3.10 14.81 -41.75
CA ILE A 11 2.97 13.38 -42.07
C ILE A 11 1.54 12.93 -41.71
N PRO A 12 0.78 12.30 -42.64
CA PRO A 12 -0.55 11.78 -42.35
C PRO A 12 -0.45 10.80 -41.18
N GLN A 13 -1.18 11.08 -40.10
CA GLN A 13 -1.23 10.21 -38.92
C GLN A 13 -1.86 8.88 -39.34
N LEU A 14 -1.06 7.82 -39.43
CA LEU A 14 -1.55 6.48 -39.76
C LEU A 14 -2.51 6.01 -38.64
N PRO A 15 -3.68 5.45 -38.96
CA PRO A 15 -4.62 4.96 -37.95
C PRO A 15 -4.00 3.77 -37.23
N GLY A 16 -3.74 3.91 -35.93
CA GLY A 16 -3.09 2.88 -35.11
C GLY A 16 -2.09 3.39 -34.06
N ARG A 17 -1.95 4.70 -33.85
CA ARG A 17 -1.14 5.23 -32.74
C ARG A 17 -1.88 5.06 -31.41
N LEU A 18 -1.28 4.31 -30.50
CA LEU A 18 -1.61 4.38 -29.08
C LEU A 18 -1.01 5.67 -28.53
N TYR A 19 -1.85 6.49 -27.90
CA TYR A 19 -1.42 7.70 -27.21
C TYR A 19 -1.45 7.42 -25.73
N ASN A 20 -0.35 7.75 -25.04
CA ASN A 20 -0.38 7.85 -23.59
C ASN A 20 -1.05 9.18 -23.25
N VAL A 21 -2.23 9.13 -22.63
CA VAL A 21 -3.05 10.31 -22.34
C VAL A 21 -2.64 10.94 -21.01
N ASP A 22 -2.10 10.15 -20.08
CA ASP A 22 -1.68 10.59 -18.77
C ASP A 22 -0.61 9.65 -18.17
N ALA A 23 0.38 10.24 -17.51
CA ALA A 23 1.43 9.55 -16.78
C ALA A 23 1.78 10.28 -15.47
N SER A 24 0.91 11.20 -15.04
CA SER A 24 1.05 11.94 -13.80
C SER A 24 0.48 11.16 -12.61
N ASN A 25 0.75 11.65 -11.40
CA ASN A 25 0.22 11.07 -10.16
C ASN A 25 -1.05 11.81 -9.68
N ASP A 26 -1.59 12.69 -10.52
CA ASP A 26 -2.73 13.54 -10.23
C ASP A 26 -3.84 13.26 -11.26
N ASN A 27 -5.09 13.35 -10.85
CA ASN A 27 -6.24 13.32 -11.74
C ASN A 27 -6.84 14.72 -11.81
N ASP A 28 -6.59 15.44 -12.92
CA ASP A 28 -7.00 16.84 -13.11
C ASP A 28 -6.42 17.80 -12.05
N GLY A 29 -5.17 17.55 -11.64
CA GLY A 29 -4.47 18.34 -10.62
C GLY A 29 -4.79 17.96 -9.18
N GLU A 30 -5.70 17.00 -8.96
CA GLU A 30 -5.97 16.43 -7.64
C GLU A 30 -5.14 15.16 -7.42
N PRO A 31 -4.42 15.02 -6.29
CA PRO A 31 -3.62 13.83 -6.02
C PRO A 31 -4.45 12.55 -6.02
N VAL A 32 -3.96 11.51 -6.69
CA VAL A 32 -4.64 10.20 -6.67
C VAL A 32 -4.41 9.50 -5.33
N GLU A 33 -5.49 9.00 -4.72
CA GLU A 33 -5.39 8.13 -3.55
C GLU A 33 -5.09 6.69 -3.97
N ALA A 34 -4.00 6.14 -3.44
CA ALA A 34 -3.65 4.72 -3.60
C ALA A 34 -3.88 4.01 -2.27
N MET A 35 -4.51 2.83 -2.31
CA MET A 35 -4.76 2.02 -1.12
C MET A 35 -4.66 0.53 -1.43
N VAL A 36 -4.03 -0.21 -0.53
CA VAL A 36 -4.05 -1.67 -0.53
C VAL A 36 -4.34 -2.18 0.88
N GLU A 37 -5.16 -3.22 0.96
CA GLU A 37 -5.56 -3.85 2.20
C GLU A 37 -5.23 -5.34 2.17
N ARG A 38 -4.77 -5.85 3.31
CA ARG A 38 -4.75 -7.27 3.62
C ARG A 38 -5.64 -7.48 4.83
N THR A 39 -6.79 -8.10 4.62
CA THR A 39 -7.82 -8.32 5.63
C THR A 39 -7.87 -9.79 6.06
N ASP A 40 -8.43 -10.02 7.24
CA ASP A 40 -8.70 -11.34 7.81
C ASP A 40 -7.49 -12.29 7.84
N TRP A 41 -6.29 -11.75 8.06
CA TRP A 41 -5.06 -12.53 8.05
C TRP A 41 -4.87 -13.29 9.37
N THR A 42 -4.87 -14.63 9.31
CA THR A 42 -4.57 -15.48 10.46
C THR A 42 -3.08 -15.49 10.78
N ILE A 43 -2.71 -15.09 11.99
CA ILE A 43 -1.33 -15.19 12.49
C ILE A 43 -1.08 -16.61 13.03
N GLY A 44 -0.06 -17.29 12.49
CA GLY A 44 0.27 -18.67 12.85
C GLY A 44 -0.46 -19.75 12.03
N GLY A 45 -1.31 -19.35 11.07
CA GLY A 45 -2.08 -20.26 10.21
C GLY A 45 -3.40 -20.73 10.84
N GLU A 46 -4.19 -21.48 10.09
CA GLU A 46 -5.53 -21.92 10.49
C GLU A 46 -5.54 -22.90 11.67
N SER A 47 -4.43 -23.60 11.89
CA SER A 47 -4.26 -24.55 13.01
C SER A 47 -3.76 -23.89 14.30
N ALA A 48 -3.49 -22.59 14.29
CA ALA A 48 -3.05 -21.88 15.48
C ALA A 48 -4.22 -21.76 16.46
N VAL A 49 -4.10 -22.43 17.62
CA VAL A 49 -5.12 -22.48 18.69
C VAL A 49 -5.13 -21.19 19.53
N TRP A 50 -4.82 -20.05 18.91
CA TRP A 50 -4.83 -18.77 19.60
C TRP A 50 -6.24 -18.18 19.53
N ASP A 51 -6.84 -17.96 20.70
CA ASP A 51 -8.11 -17.24 20.79
C ASP A 51 -7.94 -15.78 20.34
N ASN A 52 -6.82 -15.16 20.70
CA ASN A 52 -6.44 -13.81 20.32
C ASN A 52 -4.92 -13.67 20.19
N VAL A 53 -4.51 -12.66 19.44
CA VAL A 53 -3.13 -12.23 19.30
C VAL A 53 -3.06 -10.73 19.53
N LEU A 54 -2.10 -10.29 20.36
CA LEU A 54 -1.71 -8.90 20.45
C LEU A 54 -0.72 -8.60 19.34
N ILE A 55 -1.08 -7.71 18.42
CA ILE A 55 -0.15 -7.10 17.48
C ILE A 55 0.53 -5.95 18.21
N ARG A 56 1.87 -5.85 18.10
CA ARG A 56 2.65 -4.79 18.74
C ARG A 56 3.22 -3.81 17.74
N SER A 57 3.81 -4.33 16.67
CA SER A 57 4.46 -3.52 15.66
C SER A 57 4.41 -4.17 14.28
N ILE A 58 4.37 -3.33 13.24
CA ILE A 58 4.49 -3.71 11.83
C ILE A 58 5.84 -3.23 11.32
N TYR A 59 6.53 -4.09 10.57
CA TYR A 59 7.82 -3.83 9.94
C TYR A 59 7.65 -3.95 8.42
N PRO A 60 7.17 -2.91 7.75
CA PRO A 60 6.96 -2.96 6.31
C PRO A 60 8.30 -2.80 5.57
N THR A 61 8.43 -3.43 4.41
CA THR A 61 9.52 -3.19 3.46
C THR A 61 8.89 -2.65 2.19
N ILE A 62 9.02 -1.34 1.99
CA ILE A 62 8.38 -0.59 0.90
C ILE A 62 9.47 0.09 0.07
N THR A 63 9.35 0.02 -1.25
CA THR A 63 10.15 0.80 -2.18
C THR A 63 9.27 1.83 -2.87
N GLY A 64 9.82 3.02 -3.12
CA GLY A 64 9.16 4.14 -3.78
C GLY A 64 10.13 5.32 -3.82
N LEU A 65 9.62 6.52 -4.09
CA LEU A 65 10.44 7.72 -4.01
C LEU A 65 10.82 8.01 -2.54
N GLN A 66 12.09 8.34 -2.31
CA GLN A 66 12.57 8.70 -0.96
C GLN A 66 11.84 9.94 -0.45
N GLY A 67 11.35 9.87 0.79
CA GLY A 67 10.58 10.95 1.41
C GLY A 67 9.06 10.83 1.25
N ASP A 68 8.57 9.96 0.36
CA ASP A 68 7.13 9.70 0.24
C ASP A 68 6.59 9.04 1.52
N ILE A 69 5.37 9.42 1.88
CA ILE A 69 4.71 8.96 3.10
C ILE A 69 3.64 7.93 2.74
N ILE A 70 3.75 6.77 3.36
CA ILE A 70 2.72 5.73 3.35
C ILE A 70 2.04 5.72 4.72
N ASN A 71 0.74 5.91 4.74
CA ASN A 71 -0.08 5.76 5.94
C ASN A 71 -0.37 4.28 6.18
N VAL A 72 -0.07 3.82 7.39
CA VAL A 72 -0.30 2.44 7.82
C VAL A 72 -1.38 2.42 8.89
N GLN A 73 -2.42 1.62 8.68
CA GLN A 73 -3.46 1.36 9.67
C GLN A 73 -3.52 -0.13 9.97
N VAL A 74 -3.76 -0.46 11.23
CA VAL A 74 -3.79 -1.85 11.73
C VAL A 74 -5.02 -2.07 12.58
N ALA A 75 -5.63 -3.24 12.46
CA ALA A 75 -6.75 -3.63 13.28
C ALA A 75 -6.80 -5.14 13.52
N GLY A 76 -7.16 -5.54 14.73
CA GLY A 76 -7.56 -6.91 15.04
C GLY A 76 -9.08 -7.09 14.94
N THR A 77 -9.51 -8.21 14.38
CA THR A 77 -10.90 -8.65 14.33
C THR A 77 -11.04 -10.06 14.92
N SER A 78 -12.16 -10.36 15.57
CA SER A 78 -12.44 -11.71 16.10
C SER A 78 -13.17 -12.63 15.11
N ILE A 79 -13.89 -12.04 14.16
CA ILE A 79 -14.70 -12.74 13.15
C ILE A 79 -14.26 -12.21 11.77
N PRO A 80 -14.06 -13.08 10.76
CA PRO A 80 -13.70 -12.64 9.43
C PRO A 80 -14.87 -11.89 8.76
N GLY A 81 -14.56 -10.88 7.95
CA GLY A 81 -15.55 -10.11 7.17
C GLY A 81 -16.41 -9.12 7.97
N GLN A 82 -16.20 -8.97 9.27
CA GLN A 82 -16.88 -7.93 10.05
C GLN A 82 -16.30 -6.53 9.74
N PRO A 83 -17.04 -5.44 10.03
CA PRO A 83 -16.50 -4.09 9.92
C PRO A 83 -15.16 -3.95 10.66
N ILE A 84 -14.13 -3.47 9.97
CA ILE A 84 -12.77 -3.40 10.49
C ILE A 84 -12.58 -2.08 11.25
N PRO A 85 -12.24 -2.12 12.56
CA PRO A 85 -11.99 -0.93 13.36
C PRO A 85 -10.55 -0.44 13.15
N TRP A 86 -10.27 0.14 11.98
CA TRP A 86 -8.95 0.66 11.63
C TRP A 86 -8.40 1.62 12.69
N SER A 87 -7.13 1.45 13.07
CA SER A 87 -6.42 2.42 13.91
C SER A 87 -6.31 3.79 13.24
N THR A 88 -5.94 4.82 14.00
CA THR A 88 -5.48 6.07 13.42
C THR A 88 -4.33 5.80 12.44
N PRO A 89 -4.32 6.42 11.24
CA PRO A 89 -3.19 6.34 10.32
C PRO A 89 -1.87 6.71 10.99
N GLN A 90 -0.86 5.85 10.82
CA GLN A 90 0.50 6.09 11.27
C GLN A 90 1.40 6.30 10.04
N PRO A 91 2.18 7.39 9.97
CA PRO A 91 3.01 7.67 8.81
C PRO A 91 4.26 6.78 8.79
N PHE A 92 4.60 6.28 7.61
CA PHE A 92 5.85 5.61 7.28
C PHE A 92 6.54 6.35 6.14
N THR A 93 7.73 6.89 6.37
CA THR A 93 8.48 7.63 5.34
C THR A 93 9.47 6.72 4.63
N ILE A 94 9.36 6.60 3.30
CA ILE A 94 10.21 5.74 2.49
C ILE A 94 11.66 6.26 2.44
N GLY A 95 12.63 5.34 2.60
CA GLY A 95 14.05 5.62 2.40
C GLY A 95 14.68 6.51 3.47
N VAL A 96 14.06 6.60 4.64
CA VAL A 96 14.62 7.24 5.84
C VAL A 96 15.12 6.14 6.78
N ASP A 97 16.24 6.36 7.46
CA ASP A 97 16.79 5.45 8.48
C ASP A 97 16.50 5.99 9.89
N THR A 98 15.22 6.08 10.25
CA THR A 98 14.73 6.41 11.59
C THR A 98 13.91 5.26 12.17
N LEU A 99 13.72 5.22 13.49
CA LEU A 99 12.86 4.19 14.10
C LEU A 99 11.44 4.18 13.52
N GLU A 100 10.90 5.36 13.17
CA GLU A 100 9.57 5.56 12.55
C GLU A 100 9.50 5.08 11.08
N SER A 101 10.64 4.91 10.42
CA SER A 101 10.77 4.35 9.06
C SER A 101 11.30 2.92 9.06
N LEU A 102 11.49 2.33 10.25
CA LEU A 102 11.82 0.91 10.43
C LEU A 102 10.62 0.12 10.95
N LYS A 103 9.75 0.75 11.75
CA LYS A 103 8.56 0.12 12.31
C LYS A 103 7.42 1.11 12.50
N ILE A 104 6.21 0.54 12.53
CA ILE A 104 4.99 1.20 12.97
C ILE A 104 4.54 0.52 14.26
N ASP A 105 4.36 1.29 15.32
CA ASP A 105 3.76 0.79 16.55
C ASP A 105 2.25 0.65 16.36
N ALA A 106 1.76 -0.57 16.54
CA ALA A 106 0.41 -0.98 16.21
C ALA A 106 -0.14 -1.82 17.36
N MET A 107 -0.62 -1.18 18.43
CA MET A 107 -1.24 -1.86 19.56
C MET A 107 -2.67 -2.24 19.21
N SER A 108 -2.87 -3.46 18.72
CA SER A 108 -4.19 -3.98 18.34
C SER A 108 -4.39 -5.42 18.78
N TYR A 109 -5.61 -5.80 19.14
CA TYR A 109 -5.97 -7.13 19.61
C TYR A 109 -7.02 -7.76 18.71
N GLY A 110 -6.82 -9.01 18.34
CA GLY A 110 -7.83 -9.79 17.64
C GLY A 110 -7.32 -11.17 17.25
N ARG A 111 -8.21 -11.97 16.66
CA ARG A 111 -7.88 -13.28 16.11
C ARG A 111 -7.31 -13.17 14.68
N TYR A 112 -7.82 -12.22 13.93
CA TYR A 112 -7.42 -11.91 12.57
C TYR A 112 -6.81 -10.53 12.52
N LEU A 113 -5.70 -10.41 11.80
CA LEU A 113 -5.00 -9.16 11.56
C LEU A 113 -5.50 -8.54 10.25
N ASN A 114 -5.71 -7.24 10.28
CA ASN A 114 -6.01 -6.42 9.14
C ASN A 114 -4.97 -5.31 9.06
N ILE A 115 -4.41 -5.09 7.87
CA ILE A 115 -3.47 -4.00 7.61
C ILE A 115 -3.90 -3.28 6.34
N ARG A 116 -3.83 -1.96 6.38
CA ARG A 116 -4.04 -1.06 5.24
C ARG A 116 -2.81 -0.19 5.06
N PHE A 117 -2.38 -0.06 3.82
CA PHE A 117 -1.40 0.93 3.38
C PHE A 117 -2.09 1.89 2.43
N SER A 118 -1.90 3.19 2.63
CA SER A 118 -2.42 4.20 1.72
C SER A 118 -1.46 5.37 1.52
N SER A 119 -1.56 6.02 0.37
CA SER A 119 -0.89 7.28 0.07
C SER A 119 -1.86 8.21 -0.68
N THR A 120 -1.55 9.49 -0.66
CA THR A 120 -2.28 10.52 -1.43
C THR A 120 -1.25 11.21 -2.31
N GLY A 121 -1.39 11.08 -3.63
CA GLY A 121 -0.36 11.46 -4.59
C GLY A 121 0.94 10.66 -4.40
N GLY A 122 2.04 11.25 -4.85
CA GLY A 122 3.39 10.66 -4.74
C GLY A 122 3.73 9.71 -5.88
N ALA A 123 4.96 9.21 -5.89
CA ALA A 123 5.41 8.26 -6.91
C ALA A 123 4.82 6.85 -6.66
N PRO A 124 4.78 5.99 -7.69
CA PRO A 124 4.44 4.58 -7.49
C PRO A 124 5.31 3.95 -6.40
N TRP A 125 4.66 3.15 -5.55
CA TRP A 125 5.33 2.42 -4.48
C TRP A 125 4.93 0.94 -4.50
N GLU A 126 5.80 0.11 -3.95
CA GLU A 126 5.66 -1.34 -3.93
C GLU A 126 5.95 -1.88 -2.52
N ILE A 127 5.15 -2.83 -2.06
CA ILE A 127 5.36 -3.54 -0.79
C ILE A 127 5.97 -4.90 -1.08
N HIS A 128 7.17 -5.13 -0.56
CA HIS A 128 7.90 -6.40 -0.73
C HIS A 128 7.64 -7.38 0.41
N ARG A 129 7.54 -6.86 1.64
CA ARG A 129 7.43 -7.67 2.84
C ARG A 129 6.70 -6.93 3.94
N ILE A 130 6.00 -7.70 4.77
CA ILE A 130 5.41 -7.23 6.03
C ILE A 130 5.93 -8.16 7.13
N GLY A 131 6.77 -7.64 8.02
CA GLY A 131 7.11 -8.27 9.29
C GLY A 131 6.12 -7.86 10.38
N ILE A 132 5.83 -8.74 11.32
CA ILE A 132 4.87 -8.48 12.41
C ILE A 132 5.51 -8.93 13.72
N GLU A 133 5.55 -8.04 14.69
CA GLU A 133 5.78 -8.42 16.09
C GLU A 133 4.43 -8.66 16.76
N TYR A 134 4.26 -9.85 17.34
CA TYR A 134 3.03 -10.24 17.98
C TYR A 134 3.26 -11.11 19.23
N VAL A 135 2.29 -11.10 20.13
CA VAL A 135 2.24 -11.96 21.31
C VAL A 135 0.97 -12.79 21.26
N PRO A 136 1.07 -14.13 21.11
CA PRO A 136 -0.09 -15.00 21.22
C PRO A 136 -0.67 -14.96 22.63
N GLU A 137 -1.99 -14.89 22.73
CA GLU A 137 -2.69 -15.08 23.99
C GLU A 137 -3.32 -16.47 24.00
N THR A 138 -2.81 -17.34 24.87
CA THR A 138 -3.40 -18.66 25.12
C THR A 138 -4.22 -18.57 26.40
N LYS A 139 -5.47 -19.02 26.36
CA LYS A 139 -6.24 -19.21 27.60
C LYS A 139 -5.75 -20.49 28.29
N PHE A 140 -5.38 -20.36 29.56
CA PHE A 140 -5.05 -21.47 30.46
C PHE A 140 -6.29 -22.25 30.86
#